data_AF-A0A918YZF8-F1
#
_entry.id   AF-A0A918YZF8-F1
#
_cell.length_a   1.000
_cell.length_b   1.000
_cell.length_c   1.000
_cell.angle_alpha   90.00
_cell.angle_beta   90.00
_cell.angle_gamma   90.00
#
_symmetry.space_group_name_H-M   'P 1'
#
loop_
_entity.id
_entity.type
_entity.pdbx_description
1 polymer ?
#
loop_
_entity_poly.entity_id
_entity_poly.type
_entity_poly.pdbx_seq_one_letter_code
_entity_poly.pdbx_strand_id
1 'polypeptide(L)'
;MNEFVEQKLLQPGDGVQVQNQGNVAQRIQLVTEAGTVFSSVLPPGAGVTVIIGHEALAMQIDTPDPDYPGLHLVRPADDDEDDDAFH
;
A
#
# COMPACT_ATOMS: atom_id res chain seq x y z
N MET A 1 -13.29 23.68 2.74
CA MET A 1 -11.82 23.67 2.81
C MET A 1 -11.40 22.35 2.19
N ASN A 2 -10.87 22.35 0.99
CA ASN A 2 -10.45 21.11 0.32
C ASN A 2 -9.05 20.78 0.82
N GLU A 3 -8.94 19.82 1.74
CA GLU A 3 -7.66 19.20 2.06
C GLU A 3 -7.22 18.41 0.82
N PHE A 4 -6.31 18.98 0.05
CA PHE A 4 -5.56 18.24 -0.94
C PHE A 4 -4.73 17.22 -0.16
N VAL A 5 -5.15 15.97 -0.17
CA VAL A 5 -4.26 14.87 0.22
C VAL A 5 -3.07 14.98 -0.71
N GLU A 6 -1.92 15.44 -0.20
CA GLU A 6 -0.68 15.44 -0.95
C GLU A 6 -0.44 14.00 -1.42
N GLN A 7 -0.71 13.74 -2.71
CA GLN A 7 -0.38 12.48 -3.33
C GLN A 7 1.15 12.41 -3.41
N LYS A 8 1.78 11.99 -2.31
CA LYS A 8 3.21 11.74 -2.28
C LYS A 8 3.48 10.67 -3.35
N LEU A 9 4.24 11.05 -4.37
CA LEU A 9 4.71 10.12 -5.38
C LEU A 9 5.64 9.12 -4.69
N LEU A 10 5.28 7.84 -4.77
CA LEU A 10 6.10 6.73 -4.27
C LEU A 10 7.37 6.65 -5.10
N GLN A 11 8.51 6.47 -4.43
CA GLN A 11 9.81 6.33 -5.06
C GLN A 11 10.18 4.84 -5.19
N PRO A 12 11.03 4.49 -6.17
CA PRO A 12 11.65 3.17 -6.23
C PRO A 12 12.35 2.85 -4.91
N GLY A 13 12.03 1.71 -4.32
CA GLY A 13 12.50 1.27 -3.00
C GLY A 13 11.47 1.45 -1.88
N ASP A 14 10.44 2.27 -2.06
CA ASP A 14 9.36 2.41 -1.07
C ASP A 14 8.58 1.10 -0.93
N GLY A 15 8.28 0.73 0.31
CA GLY A 15 7.38 -0.37 0.64
C GLY A 15 5.97 0.15 0.93
N VAL A 16 4.99 -0.31 0.16
CA VAL A 16 3.57 -0.06 0.41
C VAL A 16 2.96 -1.27 1.08
N GLN A 17 2.57 -1.15 2.34
CA GLN A 17 1.81 -2.19 3.01
C GLN A 17 0.32 -2.03 2.74
N VAL A 18 -0.31 -3.10 2.27
CA VAL A 18 -1.76 -3.19 2.09
C VAL A 18 -2.28 -4.29 3.01
N GLN A 19 -3.22 -3.94 3.87
CA GLN A 19 -3.81 -4.87 4.82
C GLN A 19 -5.31 -4.99 4.61
N ASN A 20 -5.81 -6.22 4.58
CA ASN A 20 -7.23 -6.47 4.60
C ASN A 20 -7.73 -6.40 6.06
N GLN A 21 -8.20 -5.23 6.46
CA GLN A 21 -8.85 -5.02 7.76
C GLN A 21 -10.36 -5.32 7.74
N GLY A 22 -10.89 -5.73 6.58
CA GLY A 22 -12.29 -6.10 6.43
C GLY A 22 -12.58 -7.52 6.93
N ASN A 23 -13.84 -7.90 6.90
CA ASN A 23 -14.32 -9.22 7.35
C ASN A 23 -14.43 -10.25 6.21
N VAL A 24 -14.14 -9.85 4.98
CA VAL A 24 -14.22 -10.67 3.76
C VAL A 24 -12.89 -10.69 3.03
N ALA A 25 -12.65 -11.72 2.21
CA ALA A 25 -11.47 -11.77 1.37
C ALA A 25 -11.50 -10.69 0.28
N GLN A 26 -10.37 -10.04 0.03
CA GLN A 26 -10.21 -9.00 -0.98
C GLN A 26 -9.22 -9.45 -2.05
N ARG A 27 -9.46 -9.11 -3.30
CA ARG A 27 -8.50 -9.38 -4.39
C ARG A 27 -7.72 -8.11 -4.68
N ILE A 28 -6.40 -8.20 -4.57
CA ILE A 28 -5.49 -7.12 -4.98
C ILE A 28 -4.93 -7.47 -6.36
N GLN A 29 -4.94 -6.50 -7.25
CA GLN A 29 -4.33 -6.56 -8.56
C GLN A 29 -3.30 -5.44 -8.71
N LEU A 30 -2.10 -5.79 -9.15
CA LEU A 30 -1.04 -4.86 -9.48
C LEU A 30 -0.82 -4.95 -10.98
N VAL A 31 -0.94 -3.82 -11.67
CA VAL A 31 -0.72 -3.71 -13.11
C VAL A 31 0.52 -2.86 -13.32
N THR A 32 1.51 -3.43 -13.99
CA THR A 32 2.74 -2.72 -14.33
C THR A 32 2.57 -1.94 -15.64
N GLU A 33 3.42 -0.96 -15.91
CA GLU A 33 3.40 -0.19 -17.16
C GLU A 33 3.55 -1.09 -18.40
N ALA A 34 4.35 -2.17 -18.27
CA ALA A 34 4.48 -3.20 -19.30
C ALA A 34 3.22 -4.07 -19.52
N GLY A 35 2.15 -3.86 -18.75
CA GLY A 35 0.90 -4.61 -18.82
C GLY A 35 0.92 -5.94 -18.07
N THR A 36 1.94 -6.19 -17.25
CA THR A 36 2.00 -7.40 -16.41
C THR A 36 1.02 -7.25 -15.26
N VAL A 37 0.17 -8.26 -15.04
CA VAL A 37 -0.83 -8.25 -13.97
C VAL A 37 -0.47 -9.29 -12.91
N PHE A 38 -0.17 -8.83 -11.70
CA PHE A 38 -0.09 -9.68 -10.52
C PHE A 38 -1.43 -9.64 -9.79
N SER A 39 -1.93 -10.79 -9.35
CA SER A 39 -3.15 -10.85 -8.56
C SER A 39 -2.95 -11.73 -7.33
N SER A 40 -3.50 -11.30 -6.21
CA SER A 40 -3.48 -12.04 -4.96
C SER A 40 -4.80 -11.87 -4.24
N VAL A 41 -5.26 -12.93 -3.56
CA VAL A 41 -6.45 -12.87 -2.70
C VAL A 41 -5.98 -12.80 -1.25
N LEU A 42 -6.31 -11.70 -0.58
CA LEU A 42 -5.99 -11.47 0.83
C LEU A 42 -7.20 -11.88 1.69
N PRO A 43 -7.09 -12.94 2.51
CA PRO A 43 -8.12 -13.22 3.50
C PRO A 43 -8.20 -12.12 4.58
N PRO A 44 -9.28 -12.09 5.39
CA PRO A 44 -9.43 -11.16 6.50
C PRO A 44 -8.22 -11.20 7.44
N GLY A 45 -7.70 -10.03 7.81
CA GLY A 45 -6.52 -9.87 8.67
C GLY A 45 -5.17 -10.11 7.99
N ALA A 46 -5.13 -10.57 6.73
CA ALA A 46 -3.88 -10.71 5.99
C ALA A 46 -3.38 -9.37 5.45
N GLY A 47 -2.07 -9.28 5.27
CA GLY A 47 -1.43 -8.15 4.61
C GLY A 47 -0.47 -8.60 3.51
N VAL A 48 -0.24 -7.71 2.56
CA VAL A 48 0.81 -7.84 1.55
C VAL A 48 1.65 -6.57 1.56
N THR A 49 2.95 -6.73 1.38
CA THR A 49 3.86 -5.60 1.15
C THR A 49 4.24 -5.57 -0.31
N VAL A 50 4.04 -4.44 -0.96
CA VAL A 50 4.42 -4.19 -2.35
C VAL A 50 5.64 -3.29 -2.34
N ILE A 51 6.77 -3.79 -2.85
CA ILE A 51 7.98 -2.98 -3.00
C ILE A 51 7.92 -2.31 -4.37
N ILE A 52 7.93 -0.98 -4.38
CA ILE A 52 7.88 -0.19 -5.61
C ILE A 52 9.25 -0.29 -6.27
N GLY A 53 9.30 -0.84 -7.48
CA GLY A 53 10.52 -0.87 -8.29
C GLY A 53 10.74 0.44 -9.04
N HIS A 54 11.58 0.42 -10.06
CA HIS A 54 11.75 1.55 -10.98
C HIS A 54 10.55 1.77 -11.91
N GLU A 55 9.62 0.81 -11.99
CA GLU A 55 8.46 0.86 -12.88
C GLU A 55 7.23 1.40 -12.14
N ALA A 56 6.44 2.21 -12.84
CA ALA A 56 5.14 2.66 -12.34
C ALA A 56 4.18 1.48 -12.20
N LEU A 57 3.43 1.46 -11.10
CA LEU A 57 2.46 0.42 -10.78
C LEU A 57 1.10 1.05 -10.53
N ALA A 58 0.06 0.49 -11.17
CA ALA A 58 -1.32 0.76 -10.83
C ALA A 58 -1.82 -0.36 -9.90
N MET A 59 -2.38 0.01 -8.75
CA MET A 59 -2.99 -0.93 -7.82
C MET A 59 -4.51 -0.83 -7.90
N GLN A 60 -5.16 -1.97 -8.04
CA GLN A 60 -6.61 -2.11 -8.00
C GLN A 60 -6.99 -3.12 -6.92
N ILE A 61 -8.00 -2.78 -6.11
CA ILE A 61 -8.54 -3.66 -5.08
C ILE A 61 -10.00 -3.93 -5.41
N ASP A 62 -10.31 -5.19 -5.61
CA ASP A 62 -11.66 -5.70 -5.81
C ASP A 62 -12.12 -6.33 -4.49
N THR A 63 -13.14 -5.72 -3.89
CA THR A 63 -13.68 -6.15 -2.61
C THR A 63 -15.21 -6.20 -2.68
N PRO A 64 -15.85 -7.27 -2.19
CA PRO A 64 -17.30 -7.31 -2.04
C PRO A 64 -17.78 -6.57 -0.78
N ASP A 65 -16.86 -6.04 0.04
CA ASP A 65 -17.14 -5.29 1.25
C ASP A 65 -17.66 -3.88 0.92
N PRO A 66 -18.93 -3.55 1.27
CA PRO A 66 -19.48 -2.22 1.01
C PRO A 66 -18.92 -1.14 1.94
N ASP A 67 -18.35 -1.54 3.07
CA ASP A 67 -17.78 -0.68 4.11
C ASP A 67 -16.25 -0.51 3.96
N TYR A 68 -15.69 -0.87 2.79
CA TYR A 68 -14.25 -0.82 2.57
C TYR A 68 -13.73 0.62 2.71
N PRO A 69 -12.87 0.91 3.70
CA PRO A 69 -12.45 2.28 4.02
C PRO A 69 -11.51 2.90 2.97
N GLY A 70 -11.09 2.11 1.97
CA GLY A 70 -10.12 2.52 0.96
C GLY A 70 -8.69 2.10 1.29
N LEU A 71 -7.75 2.46 0.41
CA LEU A 71 -6.33 2.18 0.60
C LEU A 71 -5.73 3.16 1.60
N HIS A 72 -5.20 2.64 2.71
CA HIS A 72 -4.38 3.43 3.61
C HIS A 72 -2.92 3.14 3.33
N LEU A 73 -2.19 4.16 2.89
CA LEU A 73 -0.75 4.05 2.70
C LEU A 73 -0.09 4.05 4.08
N VAL A 74 0.21 2.87 4.60
CA VAL A 74 1.01 2.73 5.82
C VAL A 74 2.47 2.83 5.41
N ARG A 75 3.08 4.00 5.69
CA ARG A 75 4.53 4.12 5.60
C ARG A 75 5.13 3.26 6.72
N PRO A 76 6.21 2.49 6.48
CA PRO A 76 7.03 2.06 7.60
C PRO A 76 7.36 3.33 8.39
N ALA A 77 7.15 3.30 9.71
CA ALA A 77 7.61 4.38 10.55
C ALA A 77 9.05 4.66 10.16
N ASP A 78 9.39 5.91 9.86
CA ASP A 78 10.78 6.34 9.91
C ASP A 78 11.30 5.77 11.22
N ASP A 79 12.27 4.87 11.07
CA ASP A 79 13.12 4.45 12.15
C ASP A 79 13.80 5.77 12.58
N ASP A 80 13.19 6.49 13.52
CA ASP A 80 13.83 7.55 14.31
C ASP A 80 14.94 6.91 15.19
N GLU A 81 15.78 6.07 14.58
CA GLU A 81 17.08 5.65 15.08
C GLU A 81 18.14 6.43 14.29
N ASP A 82 18.37 7.70 14.66
CA ASP A 82 19.71 8.28 14.57
C ASP A 82 19.84 9.50 15.52
N ASP A 83 20.62 9.29 16.59
CA ASP A 83 21.73 10.16 16.99
C ASP A 83 21.42 11.56 17.60
N ASP A 84 21.10 11.64 18.90
CA ASP A 84 21.62 12.73 19.79
C ASP A 84 21.36 12.47 21.29
N ALA A 85 22.26 11.78 21.99
CA ALA A 85 22.42 11.92 23.46
C ALA A 85 23.72 11.27 23.98
N PHE A 86 24.88 11.76 23.54
CA PHE A 86 26.05 11.77 24.42
C PHE A 86 25.96 13.04 25.30
N HIS A 87 25.59 12.85 26.57
CA HIS A 87 25.77 13.85 27.63
C HIS A 87 26.53 13.22 28.80
#